data_AF-A0A1Y1L2C5-F1
#
_entry.id   AF-A0A1Y1L2C5-F1
#
_cell.length_a   1.000
_cell.length_b   1.000
_cell.length_c   1.000
_cell.angle_alpha   90.00
_cell.angle_beta   90.00
_cell.angle_gamma   90.00
#
_symmetry.space_group_name_H-M   'P 1'
#
loop_
_entity.id
_entity.type
_entity.pdbx_description
1 polymer ?
#
loop_
_entity_poly.entity_id
_entity_poly.type
_entity_poly.pdbx_seq_one_letter_code
_entity_poly.pdbx_strand_id
1 'polypeptide(L)'
;MGLGILEARGHERVPGTTRYFDDPNRPQEASENEQHLKSDPISHIILVPQPSDDPNDPLNWPIWKRDLITFNLCFAAILATALGAILASNTLVISAYFSATLSDTA
;
A
#
# COMPACT_ATOMS: atom_id res chain seq x y z
N MET A 1 -37.75 -5.83 11.55
CA MET A 1 -37.51 -4.44 11.11
C MET A 1 -38.09 -3.50 12.16
N GLY A 2 -37.31 -2.55 12.69
CA GLY A 2 -37.75 -1.59 13.71
C GLY A 2 -38.65 -0.49 13.15
N LEU A 3 -39.49 0.10 13.99
CA LEU A 3 -40.43 1.17 13.61
C LEU A 3 -39.66 2.33 12.95
N GLY A 4 -39.99 2.68 11.70
CA GLY A 4 -39.39 3.81 10.97
C GLY A 4 -38.25 3.47 10.00
N ILE A 5 -37.83 2.20 9.92
CA ILE A 5 -36.84 1.76 8.92
C ILE A 5 -37.61 1.33 7.65
N LEU A 6 -37.43 2.09 6.56
CA LEU A 6 -37.93 1.72 5.24
C LEU A 6 -37.03 0.66 4.62
N GLU A 7 -37.63 -0.44 4.17
CA GLU A 7 -36.97 -1.43 3.32
C GLU A 7 -36.45 -0.78 2.04
N ALA A 8 -35.22 -1.12 1.66
CA ALA A 8 -34.69 -0.76 0.36
C ALA A 8 -35.57 -1.39 -0.73
N ARG A 9 -36.23 -0.55 -1.54
CA ARG A 9 -37.04 -1.02 -2.66
C ARG A 9 -36.13 -1.33 -3.83
N GLY A 10 -35.92 -2.63 -4.07
CA GLY A 10 -35.14 -3.15 -5.17
C GLY A 10 -33.93 -3.92 -4.66
N HIS A 11 -33.84 -5.20 -5.04
CA HIS A 11 -32.59 -5.97 -4.95
C HIS A 11 -31.62 -5.52 -6.05
N GLU A 12 -31.46 -4.21 -6.23
CA GLU A 12 -30.53 -3.69 -7.22
C GLU A 12 -29.12 -3.78 -6.61
N ARG A 13 -28.23 -4.44 -7.34
CA ARG A 13 -26.85 -4.63 -6.91
C ARG A 13 -26.16 -3.27 -6.87
N VAL A 14 -26.06 -2.70 -5.68
CA VAL A 14 -25.32 -1.46 -5.43
C VAL A 14 -23.83 -1.65 -5.79
N PRO A 15 -23.31 -0.91 -6.78
CA PRO A 15 -21.92 -1.03 -7.19
C PRO A 15 -20.98 -0.72 -6.02
N GLY A 16 -19.96 -1.56 -5.80
CA GLY A 16 -18.92 -1.32 -4.79
C GLY A 16 -19.22 -1.79 -3.37
N THR A 17 -20.37 -2.43 -3.13
CA THR A 17 -20.61 -3.14 -1.86
C THR A 17 -20.63 -4.65 -2.10
N THR A 18 -20.16 -5.43 -1.13
CA THR A 18 -20.28 -6.89 -1.15
C THR A 18 -20.84 -7.33 0.19
N ARG A 19 -21.77 -8.29 0.18
CA ARG A 19 -22.28 -8.88 1.41
C ARG A 19 -21.13 -9.61 2.07
N TYR A 20 -20.76 -9.20 3.28
CA TYR A 20 -19.59 -9.75 3.97
C TYR A 20 -19.96 -10.90 4.91
N PHE A 21 -21.24 -11.03 5.29
CA PHE A 21 -21.75 -12.11 6.16
C PHE A 21 -23.26 -12.33 5.98
N ASP A 22 -23.66 -13.51 5.49
CA ASP A 22 -25.01 -14.05 5.72
C ASP A 22 -25.01 -15.04 6.92
N ASP A 23 -23.86 -15.62 7.29
CA ASP A 23 -23.69 -16.52 8.45
C ASP A 23 -22.31 -16.31 9.11
N PRO A 24 -22.23 -15.91 10.40
CA PRO A 24 -20.95 -15.62 11.07
C PRO A 24 -20.03 -16.84 11.24
N ASN A 25 -20.55 -18.07 11.07
CA ASN A 25 -19.76 -19.30 11.22
C ASN A 25 -19.27 -19.88 9.89
N ARG A 26 -19.61 -19.27 8.74
CA ARG A 26 -19.20 -19.72 7.41
C ARG A 26 -18.53 -18.57 6.63
N PRO A 27 -17.22 -18.67 6.34
CA PRO A 27 -16.60 -17.81 5.34
C PRO A 27 -17.37 -17.94 4.01
N GLN A 28 -17.49 -16.84 3.26
CA GLN A 28 -18.15 -16.87 1.96
C GLN A 28 -17.25 -17.59 0.95
N GLU A 29 -17.45 -18.90 0.86
CA GLU A 29 -16.87 -19.75 -0.18
C GLU A 29 -17.53 -19.44 -1.52
N ALA A 30 -16.75 -19.51 -2.60
CA ALA A 30 -17.24 -19.27 -3.95
C ALA A 30 -18.42 -20.20 -4.30
N SER A 31 -19.64 -19.66 -4.28
CA SER A 31 -20.85 -20.34 -4.77
C SER A 31 -20.84 -20.41 -6.31
N GLU A 32 -21.60 -21.33 -6.90
CA GLU A 32 -21.71 -21.46 -8.37
C GLU A 32 -22.13 -20.16 -9.06
N ASN A 33 -22.88 -19.29 -8.37
CA ASN A 33 -23.30 -17.99 -8.87
C ASN A 33 -22.21 -16.91 -8.84
N GLU A 34 -21.07 -17.15 -8.18
CA GLU A 34 -20.00 -16.18 -7.93
C GLU A 34 -18.68 -16.54 -8.64
N GLN A 35 -18.71 -17.47 -9.60
CA GLN A 35 -17.54 -17.89 -10.39
C GLN A 35 -16.83 -16.75 -11.14
N HIS A 36 -17.52 -15.64 -11.39
CA HIS A 36 -16.95 -14.47 -12.04
C HIS A 36 -16.10 -13.61 -11.10
N LEU A 37 -16.11 -13.90 -9.78
CA LEU A 37 -15.33 -13.19 -8.78
C LEU A 37 -13.98 -13.90 -8.60
N LYS A 38 -12.91 -13.11 -8.57
CA LYS A 38 -11.58 -13.57 -8.21
C LYS A 38 -11.59 -14.04 -6.76
N SER A 39 -11.04 -15.23 -6.55
CA SER A 39 -10.89 -15.87 -5.25
C SER A 39 -9.43 -16.17 -4.97
N ASP A 40 -9.12 -16.32 -3.69
CA ASP A 40 -7.81 -16.81 -3.28
C ASP A 40 -7.61 -18.26 -3.78
N PRO A 41 -6.49 -18.57 -4.46
CA PRO A 41 -6.24 -19.91 -4.99
C PRO A 41 -6.16 -21.02 -3.93
N ILE A 42 -5.85 -20.67 -2.68
CA ILE A 42 -5.60 -21.64 -1.60
C ILE A 42 -6.87 -21.92 -0.80
N SER A 43 -7.60 -20.86 -0.44
CA SER A 43 -8.74 -20.94 0.47
C SER A 43 -10.10 -20.81 -0.21
N HIS A 44 -10.14 -20.56 -1.53
CA HIS A 44 -11.37 -20.30 -2.30
C HIS A 44 -12.25 -19.17 -1.73
N ILE A 45 -11.66 -18.31 -0.89
CA ILE A 45 -12.32 -17.15 -0.32
C ILE A 45 -12.46 -16.09 -1.41
N ILE A 46 -13.64 -15.51 -1.55
CA ILE A 46 -13.88 -14.40 -2.49
C ILE A 46 -13.14 -13.15 -1.99
N LEU A 47 -12.37 -12.53 -2.88
CA LEU A 47 -11.60 -11.33 -2.57
C LEU A 47 -12.50 -10.08 -2.64
N VAL A 48 -12.64 -9.37 -1.52
CA VAL A 48 -13.41 -8.12 -1.46
C VAL A 48 -12.55 -7.02 -0.84
N PRO A 49 -12.33 -5.89 -1.54
CA PRO A 49 -12.72 -5.60 -2.92
C PRO A 49 -12.00 -6.51 -3.93
N GLN A 50 -12.62 -6.68 -5.10
CA GLN A 50 -12.03 -7.49 -6.19
C GLN A 50 -10.74 -6.84 -6.70
N PRO A 51 -9.63 -7.59 -6.83
CA PRO A 51 -8.36 -7.03 -7.31
C PRO A 51 -8.46 -6.62 -8.77
N SER A 52 -7.80 -5.51 -9.12
CA SER A 52 -7.80 -4.98 -10.48
C SER A 52 -7.09 -5.93 -11.47
N ASP A 53 -7.53 -5.94 -12.72
CA ASP A 53 -6.86 -6.66 -13.82
C ASP A 53 -5.67 -5.88 -14.41
N ASP A 54 -5.35 -4.69 -13.89
CA ASP A 54 -4.24 -3.89 -14.41
C ASP A 54 -2.89 -4.54 -14.04
N PRO A 55 -2.04 -4.91 -15.03
CA PRO A 55 -0.71 -5.43 -14.76
C PRO A 55 0.22 -4.42 -14.09
N ASN A 56 -0.11 -3.13 -14.13
CA ASN A 56 0.62 -2.07 -13.44
C ASN A 56 0.13 -1.82 -12.01
N ASP A 57 -0.89 -2.54 -11.53
CA ASP A 57 -1.32 -2.46 -10.14
C ASP A 57 -0.20 -2.97 -9.20
N PRO A 58 0.31 -2.14 -8.27
CA PRO A 58 1.32 -2.56 -7.30
C PRO A 58 0.93 -3.79 -6.49
N LEU A 59 -0.38 -4.05 -6.34
CA LEU A 59 -0.89 -5.22 -5.64
C LEU A 59 -0.68 -6.53 -6.42
N ASN A 60 -0.58 -6.46 -7.75
CA ASN A 60 -0.32 -7.62 -8.61
C ASN A 60 1.18 -7.94 -8.75
N TRP A 61 2.06 -7.10 -8.20
CA TRP A 61 3.51 -7.32 -8.31
C TRP A 61 3.99 -8.45 -7.41
N PRO A 62 5.02 -9.21 -7.84
CA PRO A 62 5.66 -10.16 -6.97
C PRO A 62 6.31 -9.41 -5.79
N ILE A 63 6.21 -10.00 -4.59
CA ILE A 63 6.61 -9.37 -3.32
C ILE A 63 8.03 -8.79 -3.38
N TRP A 64 8.97 -9.49 -4.01
CA TRP A 64 10.36 -9.03 -4.16
C TRP A 64 10.48 -7.70 -4.90
N LYS A 65 9.64 -7.45 -5.91
CA LYS A 65 9.67 -6.20 -6.69
C LYS A 65 9.23 -5.03 -5.83
N ARG A 66 8.15 -5.22 -5.07
CA ARG A 66 7.65 -4.24 -4.12
C ARG A 66 8.72 -3.93 -3.06
N ASP A 67 9.28 -4.96 -2.45
CA ASP A 67 10.23 -4.81 -1.35
C ASP A 67 11.55 -4.16 -1.82
N LEU A 68 12.02 -4.45 -3.04
CA LEU A 68 13.18 -3.80 -3.63
C LEU A 68 12.94 -2.31 -3.87
N ILE A 69 11.78 -1.94 -4.41
CA ILE A 69 11.41 -0.53 -4.63
C ILE A 69 11.37 0.21 -3.29
N THR A 70 10.72 -0.36 -2.28
CA THR A 70 10.67 0.21 -0.93
C THR A 70 12.06 0.36 -0.33
N PHE A 71 12.92 -0.66 -0.44
CA PHE A 71 14.30 -0.61 0.03
C PHE A 71 15.10 0.53 -0.63
N ASN A 72 14.98 0.68 -1.95
CA ASN A 72 15.68 1.73 -2.67
C ASN A 72 15.23 3.13 -2.21
N LEU A 73 13.92 3.31 -2.00
CA LEU A 73 13.37 4.56 -1.48
C LEU A 73 13.90 4.88 -0.07
N CYS A 74 13.92 3.88 0.81
CA CYS A 74 14.49 4.01 2.16
C CYS A 74 16.00 4.33 2.11
N PHE A 75 16.75 3.65 1.25
CA PHE A 75 18.19 3.86 1.11
C PHE A 75 18.51 5.28 0.60
N ALA A 76 17.79 5.75 -0.42
CA ALA A 76 17.92 7.12 -0.91
C ALA A 76 17.61 8.16 0.17
N ALA A 77 16.56 7.93 0.97
CA ALA A 77 16.20 8.81 2.09
C ALA A 77 17.29 8.88 3.18
N ILE A 78 17.93 7.74 3.49
CA ILE A 78 19.05 7.66 4.43
C ILE A 78 20.23 8.49 3.91
N LEU A 79 20.63 8.29 2.65
CA LEU A 79 21.74 9.04 2.05
C LEU A 79 21.48 10.54 2.05
N ALA A 80 20.28 10.96 1.62
CA ALA A 80 19.91 12.37 1.58
C ALA A 80 19.99 13.03 2.97
N THR A 81 19.60 12.30 4.02
CA THR A 81 19.58 12.82 5.40
C THR A 81 20.97 12.78 6.05
N ALA A 82 21.75 11.72 5.82
CA ALA A 82 23.05 11.53 6.44
C ALA A 82 24.12 12.52 5.92
N LEU A 83 24.06 12.89 4.64
CA LEU A 83 25.04 13.78 4.02
C LEU A 83 25.13 15.15 4.73
N GLY A 84 23.99 15.73 5.12
CA GLY A 84 23.96 17.01 5.83
C GLY A 84 24.65 16.94 7.19
N ALA A 85 24.38 15.90 7.97
CA ALA A 85 25.00 15.72 9.29
C ALA A 85 26.52 15.47 9.20
N ILE A 86 26.95 14.66 8.23
CA ILE A 86 28.38 14.39 7.98
C ILE A 86 29.12 15.67 7.58
N LEU A 87 28.53 16.46 6.67
CA LEU A 87 29.14 17.71 6.21
C LEU A 87 29.22 18.73 7.35
N ALA A 88 28.13 18.92 8.10
CA ALA A 88 28.09 19.83 9.25
C ALA A 88 29.15 19.46 10.30
N SER A 89 29.27 18.17 10.63
CA SER A 89 30.26 17.69 11.60
C SER A 89 31.71 17.94 11.15
N ASN A 90 32.00 17.83 9.85
CA ASN A 90 33.36 17.96 9.32
C ASN A 90 33.72 19.37 8.85
N THR A 91 32.78 20.32 8.89
CA THR A 91 32.95 21.68 8.36
C THR A 91 34.18 22.40 8.93
N LEU A 92 34.42 22.29 10.25
CA LEU A 92 35.58 22.93 10.89
C LEU A 92 36.91 22.29 10.48
N VAL A 93 36.96 20.96 10.34
CA VAL A 93 38.17 20.22 9.93
C VAL A 93 38.52 20.54 8.48
N ILE A 94 37.51 20.59 7.61
CA ILE A 94 37.66 20.94 6.20
C ILE A 94 38.13 22.39 6.05
N SER A 95 37.55 23.34 6.78
CA SER A 95 37.97 24.75 6.76
C SER A 95 39.43 24.92 7.21
N ALA A 96 39.85 24.22 8.27
CA ALA A 96 41.23 24.24 8.75
C ALA A 96 42.22 23.62 7.73
N TYR A 97 41.82 22.52 7.06
CA TYR A 97 42.66 21.86 6.06
C TYR A 97 42.87 22.72 4.80
N PHE A 98 41.80 23.33 4.29
CA PHE A 98 41.86 24.15 3.07
C PHE A 98 42.30 25.60 3.32
N SER A 99 42.55 26.00 4.58
CA SER A 99 42.85 27.40 4.95
C SER A 99 41.84 28.41 4.39
N ALA A 100 40.60 27.96 4.19
CA ALA A 100 39.51 28.75 3.63
C ALA A 100 38.59 29.20 4.77
N THR A 101 38.25 30.49 4.78
CA THR A 101 37.36 31.09 5.79
C THR A 101 35.93 30.67 5.49
N LEU A 102 35.18 30.22 6.51
CA LEU A 102 33.78 29.79 6.37
C LEU A 102 32.88 30.80 5.65
N SER A 103 33.18 32.10 5.78
CA SER A 103 32.48 33.21 5.12
C SER A 103 32.61 33.23 3.60
N ASP A 104 33.59 32.53 3.03
CA ASP A 104 33.90 32.52 1.58
C ASP A 104 33.32 31.27 0.87
N THR A 105 32.68 30.37 1.63
CA THR A 105 32.18 29.06 1.15
C THR A 105 30.67 28.88 1.28
N ALA A 106 29.90 29.97 1.41
CA ALA A 106 28.43 29.96 1.48
C ALA A 106 27.78 30.31 0.14
#